data_AF-A0A0B2BWK9-F1
#
_entry.id   AF-A0A0B2BWK9-F1
#
_cell.length_a   1.000
_cell.length_b   1.000
_cell.length_c   1.000
_cell.angle_alpha   90.00
_cell.angle_beta   90.00
_cell.angle_gamma   90.00
#
_symmetry.space_group_name_H-M   'P 1'
#
loop_
_entity.id
_entity.type
_entity.pdbx_description
1 polymer ?
#
loop_
_entity_poly.entity_id
_entity_poly.type
_entity_poly.pdbx_seq_one_letter_code
_entity_poly.pdbx_strand_id
1 'polypeptide(L)'
;MSRLVLAALGALAIAALALFWLNGPATVEAGAPPPEPIAVRPDTLPSADVSGLTGPAPPEATELSDEQRRYFRYDRDRDGRITRNEMLSSRTDAFRALDVDGNNLLTFEEWAVATARRFDGADADTNGELTPTEFRTTAPKPRAGPTCRC
;
A
#
# COMPACT_ATOMS: atom_id res chain seq x y z
N MET A 1 -45.68 22.20 14.80
CA MET A 1 -45.74 20.98 15.65
C MET A 1 -45.27 19.70 14.95
N SER A 2 -45.64 19.43 13.69
CA SER A 2 -45.25 18.19 12.98
C SER A 2 -43.73 17.93 12.85
N ARG A 3 -42.92 18.97 12.61
CA ARG A 3 -41.46 18.83 12.46
C ARG A 3 -40.73 18.45 13.76
N LEU A 4 -41.19 18.97 14.90
CA LEU A 4 -40.63 18.62 16.22
C LEU A 4 -40.98 17.18 16.62
N VAL A 5 -42.20 16.74 16.27
CA VAL A 5 -42.63 15.34 16.50
C VAL A 5 -41.82 14.38 15.63
N LEU A 6 -41.58 14.70 14.36
CA LEU A 6 -40.74 13.89 13.46
C LEU A 6 -39.29 13.81 13.93
N ALA A 7 -38.71 14.92 14.40
CA ALA A 7 -37.36 14.94 14.94
C ALA A 7 -37.22 14.10 16.23
N ALA A 8 -38.21 14.19 17.12
CA ALA A 8 -38.24 13.40 18.35
C ALA A 8 -38.33 11.89 18.06
N LEU A 9 -39.17 11.48 17.11
CA LEU A 9 -39.28 10.08 16.69
C LEU A 9 -38.00 9.58 16.00
N GLY A 10 -37.38 10.40 15.16
CA GLY A 10 -36.10 10.06 14.52
C GLY A 10 -34.97 9.86 15.54
N ALA A 11 -34.87 10.74 16.53
CA ALA A 11 -33.88 10.61 17.61
C ALA A 11 -34.11 9.33 18.43
N LEU A 12 -35.37 8.99 18.73
CA LEU A 12 -35.73 7.76 19.44
C LEU A 12 -35.37 6.50 18.63
N ALA A 13 -35.58 6.51 17.32
CA ALA A 13 -35.22 5.39 16.45
C ALA A 13 -33.70 5.17 16.40
N ILE A 14 -32.92 6.24 16.28
CA ILE A 14 -31.45 6.16 16.29
C ILE A 14 -30.94 5.67 17.65
N ALA A 15 -31.49 6.19 18.75
CA ALA A 15 -31.12 5.75 20.10
C ALA A 15 -31.45 4.27 20.32
N ALA A 16 -32.61 3.79 19.86
CA ALA A 16 -32.98 2.38 19.93
C ALA A 16 -32.03 1.50 19.10
N LEU A 17 -31.64 1.95 17.91
CA LEU A 17 -30.68 1.23 17.06
C LEU A 17 -29.29 1.15 17.70
N ALA A 18 -28.82 2.27 18.28
CA ALA A 18 -27.54 2.32 18.98
C ALA A 18 -27.53 1.42 20.21
N LEU A 19 -28.61 1.43 21.00
CA LEU A 19 -28.76 0.54 22.15
C LEU A 19 -28.84 -0.93 21.73
N PHE A 20 -29.51 -1.26 20.63
CA PHE A 20 -29.53 -2.61 20.08
C PHE A 20 -28.14 -3.07 19.62
N TRP A 21 -27.35 -2.18 19.01
CA TRP A 21 -25.98 -2.49 18.59
C TRP A 21 -25.02 -2.66 19.79
N LEU A 22 -25.15 -1.81 20.81
CA LEU A 22 -24.32 -1.85 22.02
C LEU A 22 -24.67 -3.03 22.95
N ASN A 23 -25.94 -3.46 22.97
CA ASN A 23 -26.43 -4.54 23.81
C ASN A 23 -26.77 -5.81 23.01
N GLY A 24 -26.33 -5.89 21.75
CA GLY A 24 -26.58 -7.03 20.88
C GLY A 24 -26.07 -8.32 21.54
N PRO A 25 -26.93 -9.30 21.81
CA PRO A 25 -26.52 -10.48 22.55
C PRO A 25 -25.55 -11.33 21.71
N ALA A 26 -24.33 -11.49 22.21
CA ALA A 26 -23.46 -12.61 21.85
C ALA A 26 -24.05 -13.91 22.47
N THR A 27 -25.26 -14.31 22.07
CA THR A 27 -25.92 -15.53 22.55
C THR A 27 -25.34 -16.81 21.98
N VAL A 28 -24.25 -16.72 21.19
CA VAL A 28 -23.62 -17.89 20.59
C VAL A 28 -23.02 -18.82 21.65
N GLU A 29 -22.74 -18.34 22.87
CA GLU A 29 -22.11 -19.17 23.92
C GLU A 29 -23.02 -19.57 25.09
N ALA A 30 -24.22 -19.00 25.25
CA ALA A 30 -25.01 -19.22 26.47
C ALA A 30 -25.62 -20.63 26.59
N GLY A 31 -25.67 -21.40 25.49
CA GLY A 31 -26.16 -22.78 25.46
C GLY A 31 -25.05 -23.82 25.25
N ALA A 32 -23.79 -23.39 25.14
CA ALA A 32 -22.69 -24.34 25.08
C ALA A 32 -22.59 -25.00 26.46
N PRO A 33 -22.70 -26.34 26.57
CA PRO A 33 -22.33 -27.01 27.81
C PRO A 33 -20.91 -26.53 28.17
N PRO A 34 -20.62 -26.26 29.46
CA PRO A 34 -19.26 -25.93 29.86
C PRO A 34 -18.35 -27.00 29.27
N PRO A 35 -17.24 -26.61 28.60
CA PRO A 35 -16.35 -27.58 28.01
C PRO A 35 -16.02 -28.58 29.11
N GLU A 36 -16.27 -29.87 28.84
CA GLU A 36 -15.88 -30.92 29.78
C GLU A 36 -14.41 -30.65 30.11
N PRO A 37 -14.03 -30.64 31.41
CA PRO A 37 -12.64 -30.46 31.76
C PRO A 37 -11.86 -31.54 31.03
N ILE A 38 -11.13 -31.14 29.98
CA ILE A 38 -10.19 -32.02 29.32
C ILE A 38 -9.29 -32.45 30.46
N ALA A 39 -9.36 -33.73 30.80
CA ALA A 39 -8.41 -34.31 31.73
C ALA A 39 -7.05 -34.01 31.10
N VAL A 40 -6.35 -33.03 31.66
CA VAL A 40 -4.95 -32.79 31.38
C VAL A 40 -4.27 -34.02 31.94
N ARG A 41 -4.26 -35.09 31.14
CA ARG A 41 -3.18 -36.02 31.20
C ARG A 41 -1.95 -35.12 31.11
N PRO A 42 -0.96 -35.25 32.01
CA PRO A 42 0.35 -34.75 31.69
C PRO A 42 0.77 -35.55 30.47
N ASP A 43 0.35 -35.08 29.29
CA ASP A 43 0.90 -35.43 28.01
C ASP A 43 2.25 -34.74 28.07
N THR A 44 3.16 -35.33 28.85
CA THR A 44 4.57 -35.21 28.60
C THR A 44 4.70 -35.68 27.17
N LEU A 45 4.65 -34.73 26.23
CA LEU A 45 5.04 -34.96 24.86
C LEU A 45 6.33 -35.76 24.96
N PRO A 46 6.44 -36.94 24.33
CA PRO A 46 7.65 -37.73 24.40
C PRO A 46 8.81 -36.83 23.95
N SER A 47 9.59 -36.34 24.91
CA SER A 47 10.74 -35.50 24.66
C SER A 47 11.89 -36.45 24.34
N ALA A 48 12.12 -36.66 23.05
CA ALA A 48 13.36 -37.28 22.63
C ALA A 48 14.50 -36.29 22.91
N ASP A 49 15.56 -36.76 23.57
CA ASP A 49 16.79 -35.99 23.69
C ASP A 49 17.41 -35.85 22.30
N VAL A 50 17.21 -34.68 21.70
CA VAL A 50 17.74 -34.29 20.38
C VAL A 50 19.18 -33.78 20.48
N SER A 51 19.75 -33.66 21.69
CA SER A 51 21.16 -33.29 21.85
C SER A 51 22.06 -34.38 21.26
N GLY A 52 22.53 -34.13 20.03
CA GLY A 52 23.42 -35.03 19.28
C GLY A 52 22.81 -35.60 18.00
N LEU A 53 21.53 -35.35 17.72
CA LEU A 53 20.89 -35.74 16.46
C LEU A 53 21.16 -34.67 15.38
N THR A 54 22.20 -34.89 14.57
CA THR A 54 22.44 -34.10 13.37
C THR A 54 21.70 -34.74 12.20
N GLY A 55 20.63 -34.08 11.74
CA GLY A 55 19.93 -34.45 10.52
C GLY A 55 20.81 -34.29 9.27
N PRO A 56 20.43 -34.91 8.13
CA PRO A 56 21.11 -34.66 6.87
C PRO A 56 21.11 -33.16 6.56
N ALA A 57 22.14 -32.70 5.85
CA ALA A 57 22.23 -31.31 5.42
C ALA A 57 20.92 -30.90 4.71
N PRO A 58 20.32 -29.74 5.05
CA PRO A 58 19.14 -29.26 4.37
C PRO A 58 19.36 -29.20 2.86
N PRO A 59 18.35 -29.50 2.04
CA PRO A 59 18.47 -29.31 0.61
C PRO A 59 18.80 -27.83 0.31
N GLU A 60 19.69 -27.60 -0.66
CA GLU A 60 19.97 -26.24 -1.14
C GLU A 60 18.71 -25.67 -1.79
N ALA A 61 18.35 -24.44 -1.41
CA ALA A 61 17.25 -23.73 -2.03
C ALA A 61 17.59 -23.45 -3.49
N THR A 62 16.66 -23.73 -4.41
CA THR A 62 16.85 -23.35 -5.81
C THR A 62 16.84 -21.83 -5.92
N GLU A 63 17.97 -21.25 -6.32
CA GLU A 63 18.08 -19.81 -6.56
C GLU A 63 17.12 -19.39 -7.69
N LEU A 64 16.29 -18.39 -7.41
CA LEU A 64 15.40 -17.82 -8.41
C LEU A 64 16.23 -17.05 -9.45
N SER A 65 15.87 -17.23 -10.73
CA SER A 65 16.46 -16.43 -11.81
C SER A 65 16.09 -14.94 -11.66
N ASP A 66 16.88 -14.05 -12.29
CA ASP A 66 16.57 -12.62 -12.32
C ASP A 66 15.17 -12.32 -12.89
N GLU A 67 14.75 -13.10 -13.88
CA GLU A 67 13.43 -13.01 -14.49
C GLU A 67 12.34 -13.40 -13.49
N GLN A 68 12.52 -14.52 -12.78
CA GLN A 68 11.59 -14.97 -11.76
C GLN A 68 11.49 -13.95 -10.61
N ARG A 69 12.61 -13.37 -10.18
CA ARG A 69 12.63 -12.28 -9.19
C ARG A 69 11.87 -11.04 -9.66
N ARG A 70 11.98 -10.68 -10.94
CA ARG A 70 11.19 -9.59 -11.53
C ARG A 70 9.71 -9.94 -11.59
N TYR A 71 9.39 -11.15 -11.99
CA TYR A 71 8.02 -11.65 -12.11
C TYR A 71 7.28 -11.60 -10.78
N PHE A 72 7.88 -12.19 -9.73
CA PHE A 72 7.30 -12.22 -8.38
C PHE A 72 7.26 -10.85 -7.69
N ARG A 73 7.87 -9.82 -8.27
CA ARG A 73 7.67 -8.43 -7.80
C ARG A 73 6.29 -7.91 -8.16
N TYR A 74 5.74 -8.38 -9.28
CA TYR A 74 4.45 -7.92 -9.80
C TYR A 74 3.31 -8.87 -9.45
N ASP A 75 3.50 -10.18 -9.55
CA ASP A 75 2.55 -11.22 -9.13
C ASP A 75 2.42 -11.23 -7.60
N ARG A 76 1.46 -10.45 -7.08
CA ARG A 76 1.31 -10.22 -5.63
C ARG A 76 0.49 -11.31 -4.97
N ASP A 77 -0.51 -11.84 -5.68
CA ASP A 77 -1.39 -12.90 -5.15
C ASP A 77 -0.84 -14.32 -5.41
N ARG A 78 0.26 -14.43 -6.16
CA ARG A 78 0.98 -15.67 -6.46
C ARG A 78 0.11 -16.66 -7.23
N ASP A 79 -0.74 -16.16 -8.11
CA ASP A 79 -1.58 -16.98 -8.98
C ASP A 79 -0.85 -17.43 -10.27
N GLY A 80 0.40 -16.99 -10.46
CA GLY A 80 1.21 -17.32 -11.64
C GLY A 80 0.77 -16.56 -12.90
N ARG A 81 0.09 -15.42 -12.73
CA ARG A 81 -0.28 -14.47 -13.78
C ARG A 81 0.07 -13.06 -13.28
N ILE A 82 0.24 -12.13 -14.21
CA ILE A 82 0.37 -10.72 -13.88
C ILE A 82 -0.78 -9.99 -14.56
N THR A 83 -1.71 -9.52 -13.75
CA THR A 83 -2.83 -8.71 -14.22
C THR A 83 -2.36 -7.30 -14.60
N ARG A 84 -3.19 -6.58 -15.38
CA ARG A 84 -2.91 -5.17 -15.71
C ARG A 84 -2.75 -4.32 -14.45
N ASN A 85 -3.58 -4.56 -13.43
CA ASN A 85 -3.56 -3.79 -12.19
C ASN A 85 -2.26 -4.02 -11.42
N GLU A 86 -1.79 -5.27 -11.36
CA GLU A 86 -0.51 -5.61 -10.76
C GLU A 86 0.66 -4.99 -11.51
N MET A 87 0.66 -5.05 -12.83
CA MET A 87 1.68 -4.41 -13.66
C MET A 87 1.74 -2.90 -13.43
N LEU A 88 0.57 -2.25 -13.28
CA LEU A 88 0.46 -0.80 -13.07
C LEU A 88 0.70 -0.37 -11.62
N SER A 89 0.71 -1.29 -10.67
CA SER A 89 0.87 -0.97 -9.25
C SER A 89 2.15 -0.18 -8.90
N SER A 90 3.22 -0.36 -9.69
CA SER A 90 4.48 0.39 -9.54
C SER A 90 4.35 1.86 -9.94
N ARG A 91 3.30 2.23 -10.68
CA ARG A 91 3.07 3.61 -11.13
C ARG A 91 2.22 4.41 -10.16
N THR A 92 1.53 3.76 -9.23
CA THR A 92 0.65 4.42 -8.27
C THR A 92 1.42 5.44 -7.42
N ASP A 93 2.63 5.10 -6.97
CA ASP A 93 3.42 6.01 -6.15
C ASP A 93 3.93 7.21 -6.95
N ALA A 94 4.30 7.01 -8.23
CA ALA A 94 4.66 8.09 -9.12
C ALA A 94 3.46 9.01 -9.41
N PHE A 95 2.27 8.44 -9.60
CA PHE A 95 1.04 9.20 -9.78
C PHE A 95 0.76 10.08 -8.55
N ARG A 96 0.79 9.50 -7.35
CA ARG A 96 0.61 10.23 -6.08
C ARG A 96 1.67 11.31 -5.86
N ALA A 97 2.88 11.12 -6.38
CA ALA A 97 3.93 12.12 -6.28
C ALA A 97 3.71 13.32 -7.22
N LEU A 98 2.90 13.16 -8.27
CA LEU A 98 2.55 14.21 -9.23
C LEU A 98 1.25 14.91 -8.86
N ASP A 99 0.27 14.19 -8.30
CA ASP A 99 -1.03 14.71 -7.83
C ASP A 99 -0.85 15.45 -6.50
N VAL A 100 -0.64 16.78 -6.57
CA VAL A 100 -0.33 17.60 -5.39
C VAL A 100 -1.61 17.95 -4.64
N ASP A 101 -2.73 18.12 -5.36
CA ASP A 101 -4.02 18.50 -4.77
C ASP A 101 -4.82 17.29 -4.23
N GLY A 102 -4.44 16.07 -4.59
CA GLY A 102 -5.00 14.82 -4.09
C GLY A 102 -6.37 14.49 -4.70
N ASN A 103 -6.70 15.06 -5.86
CA ASN A 103 -8.00 14.87 -6.50
C ASN A 103 -8.06 13.61 -7.40
N ASN A 104 -6.98 12.84 -7.50
CA ASN A 104 -6.79 11.68 -8.37
C ASN A 104 -6.87 11.98 -9.88
N LEU A 105 -6.58 13.20 -10.27
CA LEU A 105 -6.39 13.65 -11.64
C LEU A 105 -5.03 14.37 -11.72
N LEU A 106 -4.40 14.33 -12.88
CA LEU A 106 -3.21 15.15 -13.13
C LEU A 106 -3.61 16.29 -14.04
N THR A 107 -3.47 17.51 -13.54
CA THR A 107 -3.45 18.70 -14.39
C THR A 107 -2.25 18.68 -15.33
N PHE A 108 -2.25 19.54 -16.36
CA PHE A 108 -1.15 19.56 -17.32
C PHE A 108 0.17 19.94 -16.65
N GLU A 109 0.13 20.89 -15.72
CA GLU A 109 1.28 21.33 -14.93
C GLU A 109 1.83 20.21 -14.04
N GLU A 110 0.95 19.46 -13.36
CA GLU A 110 1.34 18.32 -12.51
C GLU A 110 1.94 17.18 -13.33
N TRP A 111 1.36 16.87 -14.49
CA TRP A 111 1.92 15.86 -15.38
C TRP A 111 3.28 16.29 -15.97
N ALA A 112 3.41 17.57 -16.31
CA ALA A 112 4.63 18.17 -16.86
C ALA A 112 5.59 18.69 -15.78
N VAL A 113 5.61 18.11 -14.57
CA VAL A 113 6.37 18.60 -13.41
C VAL A 113 7.84 18.92 -13.72
N ALA A 114 8.50 18.14 -14.56
CA ALA A 114 9.90 18.34 -14.92
C ALA A 114 10.10 19.60 -15.79
N THR A 115 9.12 19.91 -16.65
CA THR A 115 9.12 21.10 -17.49
C THR A 115 8.72 22.32 -16.68
N ALA A 116 7.66 22.21 -15.86
CA ALA A 116 7.23 23.28 -14.96
C ALA A 116 8.37 23.73 -14.03
N ARG A 117 9.02 22.79 -13.33
CA ARG A 117 10.17 23.11 -12.46
C ARG A 117 11.36 23.74 -13.20
N ARG A 118 11.58 23.40 -14.47
CA ARG A 118 12.63 24.03 -15.28
C ARG A 118 12.26 25.46 -15.66
N PHE A 119 10.99 25.68 -15.97
CA PHE A 119 10.44 27.00 -16.23
C PHE A 119 10.57 27.87 -14.98
N ASP A 120 10.05 27.41 -13.85
CA ASP A 120 10.08 28.12 -12.56
C ASP A 120 11.52 28.43 -12.11
N GLY A 121 12.47 27.54 -12.41
CA GLY A 121 13.87 27.75 -12.11
C GLY A 121 14.57 28.76 -13.04
N ALA A 122 14.00 29.04 -14.20
CA ALA A 122 14.55 29.98 -15.19
C ALA A 122 13.87 31.36 -15.13
N ASP A 123 12.60 31.43 -14.73
CA ASP A 123 11.82 32.65 -14.55
C ASP A 123 12.25 33.35 -13.25
N ALA A 124 13.26 34.22 -13.35
CA ALA A 124 13.90 34.81 -12.19
C ALA A 124 13.05 35.91 -11.54
N ASP A 125 12.19 36.56 -12.32
CA ASP A 125 11.31 37.64 -11.85
C ASP A 125 9.87 37.17 -11.59
N THR A 126 9.56 35.89 -11.86
CA THR A 126 8.28 35.23 -11.58
C THR A 126 7.12 35.90 -12.33
N ASN A 127 7.38 36.35 -13.56
CA ASN A 127 6.39 37.04 -14.38
C ASN A 127 5.57 36.10 -15.29
N GLY A 128 5.92 34.81 -15.34
CA GLY A 128 5.23 33.80 -16.16
C GLY A 128 5.68 33.77 -17.63
N GLU A 129 6.77 34.47 -17.97
CA GLU A 129 7.40 34.51 -19.29
C GLU A 129 8.91 34.30 -19.16
N LEU A 130 9.55 33.75 -20.19
CA LEU A 130 11.02 33.64 -20.23
C LEU A 130 11.59 34.57 -21.28
N THR A 131 12.43 35.50 -20.84
CA THR A 131 13.26 36.27 -21.77
C THR A 131 14.30 35.36 -22.44
N PRO A 132 14.87 35.75 -23.60
CA PRO A 132 15.93 34.97 -24.24
C PRO A 132 17.14 34.70 -23.33
N THR A 133 17.41 35.59 -22.38
CA THR A 133 18.49 35.42 -21.40
C THR A 133 18.16 34.33 -20.38
N GLU A 134 16.94 34.33 -19.85
CA GLU A 134 16.45 33.35 -18.89
C GLU A 134 16.28 31.97 -19.53
N PHE A 135 15.73 31.89 -20.73
CA PHE A 135 15.54 30.64 -21.44
C PHE A 135 16.86 29.87 -21.67
N ARG A 136 17.98 30.59 -21.87
CA ARG A 136 19.30 29.96 -22.03
C ARG A 136 19.75 29.17 -20.79
N THR A 137 19.23 29.49 -19.61
CA THR A 137 19.57 28.77 -18.37
C THR A 137 18.94 27.36 -18.33
N THR A 138 17.88 27.13 -19.11
CA THR A 138 17.20 25.83 -19.21
C THR A 138 17.94 24.81 -20.09
N ALA A 139 19.05 25.19 -20.72
CA ALA A 139 19.79 24.35 -21.65
C ALA A 139 20.24 23.04 -20.97
N PRO A 140 20.06 21.87 -21.65
CA PRO A 140 20.47 20.60 -21.10
C PRO A 140 21.99 20.58 -20.90
N LYS A 141 22.43 20.18 -19.71
CA LYS A 141 23.87 20.03 -19.43
C LYS A 141 24.47 19.02 -20.42
N PRO A 142 25.58 19.36 -21.12
CA PRO A 142 26.24 18.42 -22.01
C PRO A 142 26.62 17.17 -21.22
N ARG A 143 26.23 16.00 -21.74
CA ARG A 143 26.58 14.72 -21.13
C ARG A 143 28.10 14.55 -21.20
N ALA A 144 28.73 14.22 -20.08
CA ALA A 144 30.12 13.83 -20.08
C ALA A 144 30.29 12.62 -21.01
N GLY A 145 31.20 12.71 -21.97
CA GLY A 145 31.51 11.61 -22.87
C GLY A 145 32.04 10.40 -22.10
N PRO A 146 31.99 9.19 -22.70
CA PRO A 146 32.57 8.02 -22.07
C PRO A 146 34.05 8.28 -21.78
N THR A 147 34.46 8.10 -20.52
CA THR A 147 35.88 8.13 -20.17
C THR A 147 36.54 6.94 -20.85
N CYS A 148 37.45 7.18 -21.80
CA CYS A 148 38.28 6.12 -22.36
C CYS A 148 38.95 5.36 -21.22
N ARG A 149 38.60 4.08 -21.06
CA ARG A 149 39.33 3.15 -20.20
C ARG A 149 40.38 2.50 -21.08
N CYS A 150 41.60 3.03 -21.02
CA CYS A 150 42.79 2.38 -21.57
C CYS A 150 43.36 1.41 -20.54
#